data_AF-A0A7S1XUS7-F1
#
_entry.id   AF-A0A7S1XUS7-F1
#
_cell.length_a   1.000
_cell.length_b   1.000
_cell.length_c   1.000
_cell.angle_alpha   90.00
_cell.angle_beta   90.00
_cell.angle_gamma   90.00
#
_symmetry.space_group_name_H-M   'P 1'
#
loop_
_entity.id
_entity.type
_entity.pdbx_description
1 polymer ?
#
loop_
_entity_poly.entity_id
_entity_poly.type
_entity_poly.pdbx_seq_one_letter_code
_entity_poly.pdbx_strand_id
1 'polypeptide(L)'
;NPEVLTRFLRKGGVPSPYGIADVLGLDDELLGMVPQPVEALVVLFPTTASFPPKEPGASSTAYFTEQHIGDACGAIALLHCVFNSSDVDLVPGSPFEKFYEAT
;
A
#
# COMPACT_ATOMS: atom_id res chain seq x y z
N ASN A 1 -4.71 7.53 8.22
CA ASN A 1 -5.45 6.95 9.36
C ASN A 1 -5.41 5.43 9.23
N PRO A 2 -4.64 4.74 10.09
CA PRO A 2 -4.43 3.30 9.99
C PRO A 2 -5.68 2.44 10.14
N GLU A 3 -6.64 2.85 10.98
CA GLU A 3 -7.88 2.09 11.21
C GLU A 3 -8.72 2.02 9.93
N VAL A 4 -8.88 3.17 9.26
CA VAL A 4 -9.63 3.27 7.99
C VAL A 4 -8.99 2.41 6.91
N LEU A 5 -7.67 2.52 6.75
CA LEU A 5 -6.93 1.78 5.73
C LEU A 5 -6.93 0.27 6.03
N THR A 6 -6.76 -0.13 7.29
CA THR A 6 -6.83 -1.53 7.71
C THR A 6 -8.22 -2.12 7.45
N ARG A 7 -9.29 -1.38 7.76
CA ARG A 7 -10.66 -1.81 7.44
C ARG A 7 -10.87 -1.96 5.92
N PHE A 8 -10.27 -1.08 5.11
CA PHE A 8 -10.31 -1.19 3.66
C PHE A 8 -9.59 -2.46 3.17
N LEU A 9 -8.37 -2.73 3.66
CA LEU A 9 -7.62 -3.96 3.36
C LEU A 9 -8.41 -5.22 3.73
N ARG A 10 -9.07 -5.23 4.89
CA ARG A 10 -9.95 -6.35 5.31
C ARG A 10 -11.10 -6.58 4.34
N LYS A 11 -11.77 -5.52 3.88
CA LYS A 11 -12.82 -5.62 2.85
C LYS A 11 -12.27 -6.10 1.50
N GLY A 12 -11.02 -5.76 1.20
CA GLY A 12 -10.31 -6.19 0.00
C GLY A 12 -9.90 -7.66 0.01
N GLY A 13 -9.80 -8.29 1.19
CA GLY A 13 -9.42 -9.68 1.34
C GLY A 13 -8.07 -9.93 2.00
N VAL A 14 -7.39 -8.89 2.51
CA VAL A 14 -6.12 -9.06 3.23
C VAL A 14 -6.40 -9.62 4.63
N PRO A 15 -5.86 -10.80 5.00
CA PRO A 15 -6.14 -11.43 6.27
C PRO A 15 -5.35 -10.81 7.44
N SER A 16 -5.74 -11.18 8.66
CA SER A 16 -4.91 -10.99 9.85
C SER A 16 -3.67 -11.90 9.74
N PRO A 17 -2.47 -11.48 10.21
CA PRO A 17 -2.19 -10.32 11.06
C PRO A 17 -1.88 -9.00 10.35
N TYR A 18 -1.87 -8.94 9.01
CA TYR A 18 -1.47 -7.74 8.28
C TYR A 18 -2.37 -6.52 8.56
N GLY A 19 -1.79 -5.34 8.77
CA GLY A 19 -2.54 -4.11 9.00
C GLY A 19 -1.68 -2.88 8.76
N ILE A 20 -2.28 -1.70 8.85
CA ILE A 20 -1.54 -0.44 8.80
C ILE A 20 -1.20 0.00 10.21
N ALA A 21 0.02 0.51 10.40
CA ALA A 21 0.48 1.18 11.61
C ALA A 21 0.87 2.63 11.27
N ASP A 22 0.76 3.54 12.25
CA ASP A 22 1.31 4.88 12.11
C ASP A 22 2.84 4.84 12.23
N VAL A 23 3.51 5.66 11.42
CA VAL A 23 4.94 5.96 11.56
C VAL A 23 5.05 7.33 12.19
N LEU A 24 5.45 7.39 13.46
CA LEU A 24 5.46 8.62 14.25
C LEU A 24 6.66 9.53 13.96
N GLY A 25 7.73 8.95 13.43
CA GLY A 25 8.96 9.65 13.05
C GLY A 25 9.90 8.71 12.29
N LEU A 26 11.01 9.27 11.80
CA LEU A 26 11.99 8.57 10.97
C LEU A 26 13.35 8.37 11.68
N ASP A 27 13.45 8.75 12.95
CA ASP A 27 14.59 8.38 13.81
C ASP A 27 14.47 6.93 14.29
N ASP A 28 15.62 6.35 14.63
CA ASP A 28 15.72 4.92 14.97
C ASP A 28 14.83 4.51 16.15
N GLU A 29 14.62 5.41 17.12
CA GLU A 29 13.78 5.14 18.29
C GLU A 29 12.31 5.00 17.88
N LEU A 30 11.78 5.97 17.12
CA LEU A 30 10.39 5.93 16.64
C LEU A 30 10.15 4.84 15.59
N LEU A 31 11.14 4.56 14.72
CA LEU A 31 11.05 3.44 13.78
C LEU A 31 11.05 2.08 14.48
N GLY A 32 11.76 1.96 15.61
CA GLY A 32 11.74 0.76 16.44
C GLY A 32 10.37 0.42 17.03
N MET A 33 9.42 1.35 17.04
CA MET A 33 8.04 1.12 17.48
C MET A 33 7.14 0.52 16.40
N VAL A 34 7.57 0.53 15.12
CA VAL A 34 6.77 0.00 14.00
C VAL A 34 6.79 -1.54 14.03
N PRO A 35 5.62 -2.22 14.06
CA PRO A 35 5.57 -3.68 14.03
C PRO A 35 6.31 -4.27 12.84
N GLN A 36 7.02 -5.37 13.08
CA GLN A 36 7.81 -6.09 12.07
C GLN A 36 7.20 -7.47 11.77
N PRO A 37 7.36 -8.02 10.55
CA PRO A 37 7.99 -7.39 9.38
C PRO A 37 7.13 -6.28 8.74
N VAL A 38 7.78 -5.40 7.97
CA VAL A 38 7.10 -4.32 7.22
C VAL A 38 7.11 -4.66 5.73
N GLU A 39 5.92 -4.77 5.15
CA GLU A 39 5.73 -5.06 3.72
C GLU A 39 5.87 -3.82 2.83
N ALA A 40 5.38 -2.68 3.31
CA ALA A 40 5.35 -1.44 2.53
C ALA A 40 5.25 -0.19 3.42
N LEU A 41 5.68 0.95 2.88
CA LEU A 41 5.53 2.28 3.48
C LEU A 41 4.66 3.16 2.56
N VAL A 42 3.55 3.67 3.09
CA VAL A 42 2.68 4.63 2.40
C VAL A 42 2.95 6.03 2.93
N VAL A 43 3.32 6.96 2.05
CA VAL A 43 3.60 8.35 2.41
C VAL A 43 2.54 9.27 1.81
N LEU A 44 1.84 10.02 2.66
CA LEU A 44 0.95 11.10 2.25
C LEU A 44 1.73 12.42 2.27
N PHE A 45 1.70 13.15 1.16
CA PHE A 45 2.38 14.45 1.04
C PHE A 45 1.55 15.41 0.18
N PRO A 46 1.74 16.75 0.34
CA PRO A 46 1.02 17.74 -0.45
C PRO A 46 1.51 17.77 -1.91
N THR A 47 0.58 17.80 -2.87
CA THR A 47 0.87 17.82 -4.31
C THR A 47 1.49 19.12 -4.81
N THR A 48 1.47 20.18 -3.98
CA THR A 48 2.14 21.45 -4.26
C THR A 48 3.65 21.39 -4.07
N ALA A 49 4.18 20.32 -3.49
CA ALA A 49 5.61 20.12 -3.38
C ALA A 49 6.22 19.84 -4.77
N SER A 50 7.26 20.59 -5.11
CA SER A 50 8.03 20.36 -6.34
C SER A 50 8.90 19.13 -6.15
N PHE A 51 8.62 18.09 -6.92
CA PHE A 51 9.49 16.93 -7.03
C PHE A 51 10.17 16.95 -8.40
N PRO A 52 11.45 16.55 -8.48
CA PRO A 52 12.03 16.24 -9.77
C PRO A 52 11.15 15.16 -10.43
N PRO A 53 10.93 15.22 -11.76
CA PRO A 53 10.22 14.17 -12.46
C PRO A 53 10.92 12.85 -12.14
N LYS A 54 10.23 11.96 -11.43
CA LYS A 54 10.70 10.60 -11.25
C LYS A 54 10.54 9.90 -12.59
N GLU A 55 11.65 9.49 -13.19
CA GLU A 55 11.57 8.40 -14.16
C GLU A 55 11.05 7.18 -13.41
N PRO A 56 10.05 6.46 -13.93
CA PRO A 56 9.63 5.21 -13.33
C PRO A 56 10.84 4.28 -13.30
N GLY A 57 11.34 3.99 -12.10
CA GLY A 57 12.28 2.90 -11.89
C GLY A 57 11.54 1.60 -12.15
N ALA A 58 11.40 1.24 -13.42
CA ALA A 58 10.64 0.08 -13.84
C ALA A 58 11.47 -1.17 -13.58
N SER A 59 11.34 -1.75 -12.39
CA SER A 59 11.53 -3.19 -12.30
C SER A 59 10.44 -3.84 -13.15
N SER A 60 10.82 -4.68 -14.11
CA SER A 60 9.87 -5.39 -14.98
C SER A 60 8.93 -6.34 -14.22
N THR A 61 9.16 -6.55 -12.93
CA THR A 61 8.39 -7.46 -12.07
C THR A 61 7.41 -6.75 -11.14
N ALA A 62 7.46 -5.42 -11.04
CA ALA A 62 6.59 -4.69 -10.14
C ALA A 62 5.18 -4.54 -10.72
N TYR A 63 4.16 -4.78 -9.91
CA TYR A 63 2.80 -4.41 -10.24
C TYR A 63 2.65 -2.88 -10.18
N PHE A 64 2.20 -2.28 -11.27
CA PHE A 64 1.96 -0.85 -11.38
C PHE A 64 0.65 -0.58 -12.12
N THR A 65 -0.11 0.41 -11.65
CA THR A 65 -1.33 0.87 -12.30
C THR A 65 -1.49 2.37 -12.11
N GLU A 66 -1.98 3.05 -13.15
CA GLU A 66 -2.19 4.50 -13.15
C GLU A 66 -3.51 4.85 -12.44
N GLN A 67 -3.54 6.03 -11.82
CA GLN A 67 -4.76 6.57 -11.26
C GLN A 67 -5.51 7.42 -12.30
N HIS A 68 -6.71 6.99 -12.67
CA HIS A 68 -7.59 7.77 -13.55
C HIS A 68 -8.81 8.37 -12.83
N ILE A 69 -9.07 7.97 -11.58
CA ILE A 69 -10.22 8.43 -10.78
C ILE A 69 -9.72 9.40 -9.71
N GLY A 70 -10.37 10.56 -9.59
CA GLY A 70 -10.09 11.54 -8.55
C GLY A 70 -10.21 10.95 -7.14
N ASP A 71 -9.35 11.38 -6.23
CA ASP A 71 -9.32 10.97 -4.81
C ASP A 71 -9.11 9.47 -4.53
N ALA A 72 -8.83 8.67 -5.57
CA ALA A 72 -8.57 7.24 -5.43
C ALA A 72 -7.12 6.91 -5.02
N CYS A 73 -6.25 7.90 -4.81
CA CYS A 73 -4.82 7.71 -4.54
C CYS A 73 -4.54 6.77 -3.36
N GLY A 74 -5.35 6.86 -2.30
CA GLY A 74 -5.23 5.98 -1.14
C GLY A 74 -5.53 4.51 -1.49
N ALA A 75 -6.54 4.26 -2.33
CA ALA A 75 -6.86 2.90 -2.78
C ALA A 75 -5.79 2.36 -3.73
N ILE A 76 -5.33 3.17 -4.70
CA ILE A 76 -4.27 2.79 -5.64
C ILE A 76 -2.96 2.48 -4.89
N ALA A 77 -2.58 3.31 -3.91
CA ALA A 77 -1.41 3.05 -3.07
C ALA A 77 -1.51 1.73 -2.33
N LEU A 78 -2.67 1.39 -1.76
CA LEU A 78 -2.86 0.12 -1.06
C LEU A 78 -2.83 -1.09 -2.01
N LEU A 79 -3.33 -0.96 -3.24
CA LEU A 79 -3.18 -2.02 -4.26
C LEU A 79 -1.71 -2.23 -4.60
N HIS A 80 -0.93 -1.16 -4.77
CA HIS A 80 0.52 -1.27 -4.98
C HIS A 80 1.21 -1.95 -3.80
N CYS A 81 0.84 -1.66 -2.56
CA CYS A 81 1.41 -2.33 -1.39
C CYS A 81 1.10 -3.83 -1.37
N VAL A 82 -0.16 -4.21 -1.62
CA VAL A 82 -0.60 -5.60 -1.53
C VAL A 82 -0.03 -6.44 -2.65
N PHE A 83 -0.13 -5.98 -3.90
CA PHE A 83 0.26 -6.79 -5.07
C PHE A 83 1.77 -6.85 -5.32
N ASN A 84 2.56 -6.06 -4.60
CA ASN A 84 4.03 -6.15 -4.62
C ASN A 84 4.61 -6.79 -3.34
N SER A 85 3.78 -7.20 -2.37
CA SER A 85 4.23 -7.98 -1.22
C SER A 85 4.23 -9.47 -1.58
N SER A 86 5.28 -10.18 -1.18
CA SER A 86 5.41 -11.62 -1.41
C SER A 86 4.66 -12.47 -0.39
N ASP A 87 4.29 -11.88 0.75
CA ASP A 87 3.89 -12.64 1.94
C ASP A 87 2.39 -12.49 2.27
N VAL A 88 1.68 -11.60 1.55
CA VAL A 88 0.24 -11.36 1.74
C VAL A 88 -0.59 -12.32 0.89
N ASP A 89 -1.01 -13.44 1.49
CA ASP A 89 -2.00 -14.34 0.88
C ASP A 89 -3.41 -13.75 0.98
N LEU A 90 -4.01 -13.40 -0.16
CA LEU A 90 -5.37 -12.89 -0.21
C LEU A 90 -6.39 -14.00 0.08
N VAL A 91 -7.50 -13.63 0.72
CA VAL A 91 -8.63 -14.56 0.91
C VAL A 91 -9.20 -14.94 -0.47
N PRO A 92 -9.40 -16.24 -0.76
CA PRO A 92 -9.96 -16.67 -2.04
C PRO A 92 -11.35 -16.08 -2.34
N GLY A 93 -11.57 -15.69 -3.58
CA GLY A 93 -12.76 -15.00 -4.08
C GLY A 93 -12.90 -13.55 -3.62
N SER A 94 -11.88 -12.98 -2.95
CA SER A 94 -11.94 -11.62 -2.42
C SER A 94 -11.90 -10.56 -3.52
N PRO A 95 -12.36 -9.31 -3.24
CA PRO A 95 -12.35 -8.25 -4.23
C PRO A 95 -10.97 -7.95 -4.80
N PHE A 96 -9.90 -7.97 -3.99
CA PHE A 96 -8.55 -7.70 -4.48
C PHE A 96 -7.99 -8.84 -5.31
N GLU A 97 -8.24 -10.10 -4.95
CA GLU A 97 -7.78 -11.25 -5.75
C GLU A 97 -8.42 -11.20 -7.14
N LYS A 98 -9.74 -11.03 -7.20
CA LYS A 98 -10.47 -10.89 -8.48
C LYS A 98 -10.01 -9.70 -9.30
N PHE A 99 -9.64 -8.61 -8.66
CA PHE A 99 -9.11 -7.44 -9.34
C PHE A 99 -7.73 -7.73 -9.92
N TYR A 100 -6.85 -8.37 -9.16
CA TYR A 100 -5.51 -8.75 -9.60
C TYR A 100 -5.55 -9.73 -10.78
N GLU A 101 -6.42 -10.73 -10.75
CA GLU A 101 -6.59 -11.69 -11.86
C GLU A 101 -7.12 -11.05 -13.14
N ALA A 102 -7.81 -9.91 -13.04
CA ALA A 102 -8.41 -9.21 -14.17
C ALA A 102 -7.49 -8.14 -14.81
N THR A 103 -6.33 -7.86 -14.21
CA THR A 103 -5.36 -6.84 -14.64
C THR A 103 -4.01 -7.44 -14.98
#